data_AF-A0A225UXJ5-F1
#
_entry.id   AF-A0A225UXJ5-F1
#
_cell.length_a   1.000
_cell.length_b   1.000
_cell.length_c   1.000
_cell.angle_alpha   90.00
_cell.angle_beta   90.00
_cell.angle_gamma   90.00
#
_symmetry.space_group_name_H-M   'P 1'
#
loop_
_entity.id
_entity.type
_entity.pdbx_description
1 polymer ?
#
loop_
_entity_poly.entity_id
_entity_poly.type
_entity_poly.pdbx_seq_one_letter_code
_entity_poly.pdbx_strand_id
1 'polypeptide(L)'
;MLRFYATLHWGPNIRRRTTFKRRLDAARSFEDVLSCNEPVPADTLTEVGRELAAAQAALKSAEASRTVMENKLFAEQCARANAETWAQRFSADGDAAHKEIKLVKSREASLNVQISEMNAVIKSRQEMYDRLENRFQLALCSNEILTKEVNHGRAEYLVGIQAFKKSHENLHKILCMTDPKETTLLTIKLCERNRDLVRRIKRLEKANSALSSRLRLEDMDPEALVLMVEGEFSSSMCFSVS
;
A
#
# COMPACT_ATOMS: atom_id res chain seq x y z
N MET A 1 57.80 96.82 75.36
CA MET A 1 57.75 95.45 75.91
C MET A 1 56.36 94.87 75.65
N LEU A 2 56.21 93.99 74.65
CA LEU A 2 54.96 93.27 74.40
C LEU A 2 54.90 92.03 75.31
N ARG A 3 53.93 91.97 76.22
CA ARG A 3 53.63 90.76 77.01
C ARG A 3 52.60 89.93 76.24
N PHE A 4 53.02 88.79 75.71
CA PHE A 4 52.10 87.80 75.14
C PHE A 4 51.38 87.07 76.29
N TYR A 5 50.05 87.19 76.35
CA TYR A 5 49.21 86.33 77.18
C TYR A 5 48.56 85.29 76.27
N ALA A 6 49.00 84.04 76.35
CA ALA A 6 48.36 82.90 75.69
C ALA A 6 47.80 81.96 76.75
N THR A 7 46.48 81.77 76.75
CA THR A 7 45.80 80.83 77.66
C THR A 7 45.72 79.47 76.99
N LEU A 8 46.67 78.58 77.28
CA LEU A 8 46.67 77.21 76.74
C LEU A 8 45.74 76.30 77.55
N HIS A 9 44.77 75.68 76.89
CA HIS A 9 43.90 74.65 77.47
C HIS A 9 44.49 73.25 77.23
N TRP A 10 44.81 72.55 78.31
CA TRP A 10 45.53 71.27 78.27
C TRP A 10 44.59 70.06 78.38
N GLY A 11 44.83 69.05 77.54
CA GLY A 11 44.15 67.76 77.59
C GLY A 11 44.49 66.94 78.86
N PRO A 12 43.70 65.90 79.18
CA PRO A 12 43.75 65.19 80.47
C PRO A 12 45.11 64.57 80.81
N ASN A 13 45.93 64.21 79.81
CA ASN A 13 47.27 63.63 80.00
C ASN A 13 48.32 64.61 80.56
N ILE A 14 48.09 65.94 80.46
CA ILE A 14 49.08 66.96 80.89
C ILE A 14 48.69 67.56 82.26
N ARG A 15 47.40 67.52 82.64
CA ARG A 15 46.90 68.07 83.92
C ARG A 15 47.57 67.49 85.16
N ARG A 16 48.06 66.25 85.10
CA ARG A 16 48.67 65.56 86.26
C ARG A 16 50.18 65.77 86.40
N ARG A 17 50.86 66.43 85.44
CA ARG A 17 52.30 66.70 85.50
C ARG A 17 52.57 68.09 86.11
N THR A 18 52.54 68.15 87.44
CA THR A 18 52.72 69.39 88.22
C THR A 18 54.10 70.04 88.06
N THR A 19 55.15 69.25 87.83
CA THR A 19 56.53 69.70 87.57
C THR A 19 56.70 70.35 86.21
N PHE A 20 56.13 69.75 85.16
CA PHE A 20 56.11 70.31 83.80
C PHE A 20 55.38 71.65 83.74
N LYS A 21 54.19 71.72 84.35
CA LYS A 21 53.38 72.95 84.41
C LYS A 21 54.14 74.10 85.09
N ARG A 22 54.82 73.83 86.21
CA ARG A 22 55.58 74.85 86.95
C ARG A 22 56.80 75.36 86.19
N ARG A 23 57.46 74.53 85.38
CA ARG A 23 58.56 74.93 84.47
C ARG A 23 58.05 75.80 83.32
N LEU A 24 56.93 75.40 82.71
CA LEU A 24 56.29 76.13 81.61
C LEU A 24 55.81 77.52 82.05
N ASP A 25 55.25 77.62 83.25
CA ASP A 25 54.81 78.90 83.85
C ASP A 25 55.99 79.84 84.18
N ALA A 26 57.21 79.32 84.31
CA ALA A 26 58.43 80.09 84.59
C ALA A 26 59.23 80.46 83.31
N ALA A 27 58.84 79.94 82.14
CA ALA A 27 59.47 80.19 80.86
C ALA A 27 59.26 81.65 80.42
N ARG A 28 60.31 82.34 79.98
CA ARG A 28 60.26 83.75 79.56
C ARG A 28 60.61 83.97 78.09
N SER A 29 61.05 82.92 77.41
CA SER A 29 61.32 82.90 75.98
C SER A 29 60.70 81.67 75.31
N PHE A 30 60.60 81.69 73.98
CA PHE A 30 60.14 80.53 73.21
C PHE A 30 61.08 79.32 73.37
N GLU A 31 62.38 79.58 73.55
CA GLU A 31 63.39 78.55 73.81
C GLU A 31 63.19 77.88 75.18
N ASP A 32 62.78 78.66 76.19
CA ASP A 32 62.44 78.16 77.52
C ASP A 32 61.20 77.24 77.46
N VAL A 33 60.23 77.54 76.60
CA VAL A 33 59.04 76.72 76.39
C VAL A 33 59.40 75.38 75.72
N LEU A 34 60.28 75.39 74.71
CA LEU A 34 60.73 74.15 74.04
C LEU A 34 61.52 73.24 75.00
N SER A 35 62.29 73.82 75.91
CA SER A 35 63.06 73.11 76.93
C SER A 35 62.24 72.72 78.17
N CYS A 36 60.98 73.14 78.27
CA CYS A 36 60.05 72.66 79.32
C CYS A 36 59.58 71.23 79.10
N ASN A 37 59.75 70.66 77.90
CA ASN A 37 59.48 69.25 77.66
C ASN A 37 60.30 68.37 78.62
N GLU A 38 59.64 67.48 79.35
CA GLU A 38 60.34 66.37 79.99
C GLU A 38 60.86 65.47 78.86
N PRO A 39 62.11 64.96 78.94
CA PRO A 39 62.57 63.96 78.01
C PRO A 39 61.52 62.86 77.98
N VAL A 40 60.90 62.64 76.83
CA VAL A 40 60.01 61.51 76.67
C VAL A 40 60.88 60.29 76.99
N PRO A 41 60.51 59.45 77.98
CA PRO A 41 61.32 58.32 78.38
C PRO A 41 61.71 57.53 77.12
N ALA A 42 63.01 57.24 76.96
CA ALA A 42 63.51 56.58 75.75
C ALA A 42 62.68 55.32 75.41
N ASP A 43 62.25 54.60 76.45
CA ASP A 43 61.40 53.42 76.38
C ASP A 43 60.04 53.69 75.72
N THR A 44 59.42 54.85 75.96
CA THR A 44 58.11 55.23 75.38
C THR A 44 58.20 55.68 73.92
N LEU A 45 59.29 56.36 73.49
CA LEU A 45 59.52 56.65 72.08
C LEU A 45 59.86 55.37 71.29
N THR A 46 60.54 54.43 71.94
CA THR A 46 60.86 53.12 71.37
C THR A 46 59.60 52.26 71.21
N GLU A 47 58.67 52.33 72.18
CA GLU A 47 57.36 51.66 72.10
C GLU A 47 56.52 52.21 70.94
N VAL A 48 56.36 53.54 70.85
CA VAL A 48 55.59 54.17 69.75
C VAL A 48 56.24 53.92 68.38
N GLY A 49 57.57 53.89 68.32
CA GLY A 49 58.29 53.50 67.09
C GLY A 49 58.04 52.05 66.68
N ARG A 50 57.96 51.12 67.64
CA ARG A 50 57.59 49.72 67.40
C ARG A 50 56.13 49.59 66.95
N GLU A 51 55.21 50.27 67.61
CA GLU A 51 53.79 50.29 67.24
C GLU A 51 53.56 50.87 65.84
N LEU A 52 54.23 51.97 65.50
CA LEU A 52 54.17 52.55 64.16
C LEU A 52 54.73 51.60 63.11
N ALA A 53 55.88 50.97 63.37
CA ALA A 53 56.46 49.97 62.46
C ALA A 53 55.54 48.76 62.29
N ALA A 54 54.90 48.29 63.36
CA ALA A 54 53.92 47.20 63.33
C ALA A 54 52.66 47.59 62.54
N ALA A 55 52.13 48.80 62.73
CA ALA A 55 50.99 49.32 61.98
C ALA A 55 51.33 49.47 60.49
N GLN A 56 52.54 49.92 60.15
CA GLN A 56 52.99 50.05 58.77
C GLN A 56 53.18 48.69 58.09
N ALA A 57 53.68 47.69 58.82
CA ALA A 57 53.75 46.30 58.36
C ALA A 57 52.35 45.70 58.16
N ALA A 58 51.42 45.95 59.08
CA ALA A 58 50.03 45.51 58.98
C ALA A 58 49.32 46.14 57.78
N LEU A 59 49.55 47.44 57.51
CA LEU A 59 49.01 48.13 56.34
C LEU A 59 49.52 47.49 55.04
N LYS A 60 50.83 47.29 54.91
CA LYS A 60 51.42 46.64 53.73
C LYS A 60 50.91 45.21 53.53
N SER A 61 50.73 44.47 54.63
CA SER A 61 50.14 43.13 54.61
C SER A 61 48.68 43.16 54.12
N ALA A 62 47.89 44.13 54.59
CA ALA A 62 46.51 44.32 54.16
C ALA A 62 46.41 44.75 52.68
N GLU A 63 47.30 45.62 52.21
CA GLU A 63 47.40 46.02 50.80
C GLU A 63 47.80 44.83 49.90
N ALA A 64 48.74 43.99 50.35
CA ALA A 64 49.09 42.75 49.66
C ALA A 64 47.91 41.76 49.63
N SER A 65 47.18 41.62 50.74
CA SER A 65 45.97 40.80 50.78
C SER A 65 44.88 41.32 49.84
N ARG A 66 44.68 42.64 49.79
CA ARG A 66 43.74 43.30 48.88
C ARG A 66 44.07 43.00 47.41
N THR A 67 45.32 43.17 47.00
CA THR A 67 45.73 42.89 45.61
C THR A 67 45.55 41.41 45.24
N VAL A 68 45.82 40.48 46.17
CA VAL A 68 45.53 39.05 45.97
C VAL A 68 44.03 38.80 45.79
N MET A 69 43.18 39.45 46.59
CA MET A 69 41.73 39.33 46.46
C MET A 69 41.22 39.93 45.15
N GLU A 70 41.73 41.09 44.73
CA GLU A 70 41.38 41.73 43.46
C GLU A 70 41.74 40.84 42.26
N ASN A 71 42.94 40.24 42.26
CA ASN A 71 43.36 39.31 41.21
C ASN A 71 42.48 38.05 41.18
N LYS A 72 42.11 37.50 42.34
CA LYS A 72 41.19 36.35 42.43
C LYS A 72 39.80 36.70 41.90
N LEU A 73 39.27 37.87 42.29
CA LEU A 73 37.97 38.34 41.83
C LEU A 73 37.95 38.50 40.30
N PHE A 74 39.01 39.07 39.73
CA PHE A 74 39.15 39.22 38.28
C PHE A 74 39.19 37.86 37.57
N ALA A 75 39.97 36.91 38.09
CA ALA A 75 40.04 35.56 37.54
C ALA A 75 38.67 34.85 37.56
N GLU A 76 37.94 34.95 38.67
CA GLU A 76 36.58 34.41 38.80
C GLU A 76 35.58 35.08 37.85
N GLN A 77 35.64 36.40 37.70
CA GLN A 77 34.78 37.12 36.73
C GLN A 77 35.04 36.67 35.30
N CYS A 78 36.30 36.47 34.90
CA CYS A 78 36.67 35.92 33.60
C CYS A 78 36.18 34.48 33.43
N ALA A 79 36.34 33.63 34.45
CA ALA A 79 35.86 32.24 34.42
C ALA A 79 34.33 32.18 34.26
N ARG A 80 33.61 33.03 34.99
CA ARG A 80 32.15 33.15 34.90
C ARG A 80 31.70 33.63 33.52
N ALA A 81 32.32 34.68 32.97
CA ALA A 81 31.98 35.19 31.64
C ALA A 81 32.20 34.11 30.56
N ASN A 82 33.29 33.34 30.67
CA ASN A 82 33.54 32.21 29.79
C ASN A 82 32.47 31.12 29.94
N ALA A 83 32.11 30.76 31.17
CA ALA A 83 31.07 29.77 31.44
C ALA A 83 29.69 30.21 30.90
N GLU A 84 29.33 31.49 31.05
CA GLU A 84 28.10 32.06 30.50
C GLU A 84 28.08 32.01 28.96
N THR A 85 29.21 32.30 28.31
CA THR A 85 29.35 32.20 26.85
C THR A 85 29.16 30.75 26.37
N TRP A 86 29.76 29.78 27.07
CA TRP A 86 29.57 28.36 26.76
C TRP A 86 28.11 27.93 26.96
N ALA A 87 27.49 28.34 28.07
CA ALA A 87 26.09 28.02 28.34
C ALA A 87 25.15 28.56 27.25
N GLN A 88 25.36 29.80 26.80
CA GLN A 88 24.60 30.39 25.69
C GLN A 88 24.79 29.60 24.39
N ARG A 89 26.03 29.19 24.10
CA ARG A 89 26.34 28.42 22.89
C ARG A 89 25.68 27.04 22.91
N PHE A 90 25.79 26.30 24.02
CA PHE A 90 25.12 25.01 24.17
C PHE A 90 23.60 25.12 24.10
N SER A 91 23.03 26.21 24.62
CA SER A 91 21.59 26.47 24.47
C SER A 91 21.21 26.65 23.00
N ALA A 92 21.97 27.46 22.26
CA ALA A 92 21.70 27.70 20.84
C ALA A 92 21.87 26.43 20.00
N ASP A 93 22.91 25.64 20.27
CA ASP A 93 23.13 24.36 19.60
C ASP A 93 22.01 23.35 19.93
N GLY A 94 21.54 23.32 21.18
CA GLY A 94 20.40 22.51 21.61
C GLY A 94 19.10 22.89 20.88
N ASP A 95 18.82 24.18 20.75
CA ASP A 95 17.66 24.69 20.02
C ASP A 95 17.73 24.36 18.52
N ALA A 96 18.92 24.46 17.92
CA ALA A 96 19.16 24.08 16.54
C ALA A 96 18.94 22.58 16.32
N ALA A 97 19.54 21.73 17.16
CA ALA A 97 19.36 20.28 17.11
C ALA A 97 17.88 19.88 17.29
N HIS A 98 17.14 20.56 18.17
CA HIS A 98 15.72 20.30 18.36
C HIS A 98 14.89 20.60 17.09
N LYS A 99 15.21 21.69 16.38
CA LYS A 99 14.57 22.03 15.10
C LYS A 99 14.89 20.98 14.02
N GLU A 100 16.14 20.52 13.94
CA GLU A 100 16.53 19.46 13.02
C GLU A 100 15.81 18.14 13.30
N ILE A 101 15.72 17.72 14.57
CA ILE A 101 14.97 16.52 14.96
C ILE A 101 13.52 16.62 14.52
N LYS A 102 12.88 17.78 14.68
CA LYS A 102 11.49 17.99 14.24
C LYS A 102 11.36 17.85 12.73
N LEU A 103 12.30 18.40 11.96
CA LEU A 103 12.32 18.28 10.50
C LEU A 103 12.51 16.83 10.07
N VAL A 104 13.49 16.12 10.65
CA VAL A 104 13.75 14.71 10.36
C VAL A 104 12.53 13.85 10.65
N LYS A 105 11.86 14.04 11.80
CA LYS A 105 10.61 13.32 12.13
C LYS A 105 9.50 13.57 11.12
N SER A 106 9.33 14.81 10.67
CA SER A 106 8.32 15.13 9.64
C SER A 106 8.65 14.46 8.29
N ARG A 107 9.93 14.40 7.94
CA ARG A 107 10.39 13.74 6.71
C ARG A 107 10.22 12.23 6.78
N GLU A 108 10.55 11.63 7.92
CA GLU A 108 10.33 10.21 8.19
C GLU A 108 8.86 9.83 8.04
N ALA A 109 7.95 10.61 8.64
CA ALA A 109 6.51 10.38 8.50
C ALA A 109 6.06 10.46 7.02
N SER A 110 6.56 11.44 6.27
CA SER A 110 6.26 11.57 4.83
C SER A 110 6.77 10.38 4.01
N LEU A 111 7.99 9.89 4.30
CA LEU A 111 8.53 8.71 3.63
C LEU A 111 7.75 7.44 3.96
N ASN A 112 7.30 7.27 5.21
CA ASN A 112 6.47 6.14 5.61
C ASN A 112 5.13 6.09 4.85
N VAL A 113 4.54 7.27 4.58
CA VAL A 113 3.34 7.37 3.74
C VAL A 113 3.65 6.93 2.30
N GLN A 114 4.72 7.45 1.69
CA GLN A 114 5.11 7.08 0.33
C GLN A 114 5.42 5.59 0.19
N ILE A 115 6.08 4.99 1.18
CA ILE A 115 6.36 3.55 1.21
C ILE A 115 5.05 2.76 1.25
N SER A 116 4.07 3.20 2.05
CA SER A 116 2.76 2.56 2.14
C SER A 116 1.99 2.63 0.82
N GLU A 117 2.01 3.79 0.15
CA GLU A 117 1.42 3.98 -1.18
C GLU A 117 2.09 3.09 -2.23
N MET A 118 3.43 3.04 -2.24
CA MET A 118 4.19 2.19 -3.17
C MET A 118 3.88 0.71 -2.95
N ASN A 119 3.76 0.26 -1.70
CA ASN A 119 3.36 -1.11 -1.37
C ASN A 119 1.95 -1.44 -1.89
N ALA A 120 1.00 -0.50 -1.79
CA ALA A 120 -0.34 -0.67 -2.35
C ALA A 120 -0.29 -0.82 -3.88
N VAL A 121 0.52 -0.01 -4.57
CA VAL A 121 0.72 -0.12 -6.03
C VAL A 121 1.36 -1.45 -6.41
N ILE A 122 2.38 -1.90 -5.69
CA ILE A 122 3.05 -3.18 -5.92
C ILE A 122 2.04 -4.32 -5.79
N LYS A 123 1.22 -4.32 -4.73
CA LYS A 123 0.18 -5.34 -4.51
C LYS A 123 -0.86 -5.35 -5.65
N SER A 124 -1.35 -4.17 -6.05
CA SER A 124 -2.29 -4.05 -7.16
C SER A 124 -1.72 -4.57 -8.49
N ARG A 125 -0.44 -4.30 -8.76
CA ARG A 125 0.27 -4.82 -9.93
C ARG A 125 0.41 -6.34 -9.88
N GLN A 126 0.75 -6.89 -8.72
CA GLN A 126 0.85 -8.34 -8.54
C GLN A 126 -0.48 -9.02 -8.89
N GLU A 127 -1.59 -8.53 -8.34
CA GLU A 127 -2.93 -9.06 -8.63
C GLU A 127 -3.30 -8.95 -10.12
N MET A 128 -2.84 -7.89 -10.80
CA MET A 128 -3.04 -7.72 -12.24
C MET A 128 -2.24 -8.72 -13.06
N TYR A 129 -0.98 -8.99 -12.69
CA TYR A 129 -0.17 -10.03 -13.33
C TYR A 129 -0.76 -11.42 -13.12
N ASP A 130 -1.21 -11.75 -11.90
CA ASP A 130 -1.84 -13.04 -11.61
C ASP A 130 -3.12 -13.25 -12.44
N ARG A 131 -3.94 -12.20 -12.60
CA ARG A 131 -5.12 -12.25 -13.49
C ARG A 131 -4.74 -12.45 -14.95
N LEU A 132 -3.67 -11.79 -15.42
CA LEU A 132 -3.23 -11.90 -16.80
C LEU A 132 -2.69 -13.30 -17.10
N GLU A 133 -1.88 -13.85 -16.19
CA GLU A 133 -1.35 -15.20 -16.29
C GLU A 133 -2.48 -16.23 -16.38
N ASN A 134 -3.48 -16.14 -15.48
CA ASN A 134 -4.64 -17.03 -15.50
C ASN A 134 -5.41 -16.97 -16.84
N ARG A 135 -5.60 -15.76 -17.40
CA ARG A 135 -6.25 -15.60 -18.72
C ARG A 135 -5.42 -16.20 -19.84
N PHE A 136 -4.09 -16.05 -19.79
CA PHE A 136 -3.20 -16.62 -20.78
C PHE A 136 -3.23 -18.15 -20.75
N GLN A 137 -3.18 -18.75 -19.55
CA GLN A 137 -3.30 -20.20 -19.39
C GLN A 137 -4.64 -20.73 -19.90
N LEU A 138 -5.76 -20.06 -19.59
CA LEU A 138 -7.08 -20.43 -20.13
C LEU A 138 -7.12 -20.36 -21.66
N ALA A 139 -6.53 -19.32 -22.26
CA ALA A 139 -6.46 -19.19 -23.72
C ALA A 139 -5.60 -20.29 -24.35
N LEU A 140 -4.48 -20.67 -23.73
CA LEU A 140 -3.65 -21.79 -24.16
C LEU A 140 -4.44 -23.10 -24.13
N CYS A 141 -5.10 -23.42 -23.01
CA CYS A 141 -5.93 -24.62 -22.90
C CYS A 141 -7.07 -24.64 -23.94
N SER A 142 -7.73 -23.50 -24.16
CA SER A 142 -8.79 -23.39 -25.17
C SER A 142 -8.26 -23.63 -26.59
N ASN A 143 -7.10 -23.07 -26.92
CA ASN A 143 -6.48 -23.27 -28.23
C ASN A 143 -6.07 -24.73 -28.44
N GLU A 144 -5.59 -25.40 -27.38
CA GLU A 144 -5.27 -26.83 -27.45
C GLU A 144 -6.52 -27.67 -27.77
N ILE A 145 -7.66 -27.38 -27.13
CA ILE A 145 -8.94 -28.05 -27.40
C ILE A 145 -9.39 -27.80 -28.84
N LEU A 146 -9.44 -26.54 -29.27
CA LEU A 146 -9.84 -26.18 -30.64
C LEU A 146 -8.94 -26.85 -31.68
N THR A 147 -7.64 -26.93 -31.43
CA THR A 147 -6.70 -27.61 -32.34
C THR A 147 -7.05 -29.10 -32.47
N LYS A 148 -7.41 -29.77 -31.38
CA LYS A 148 -7.84 -31.18 -31.41
C LYS A 148 -9.15 -31.34 -32.17
N GLU A 149 -10.14 -30.48 -31.93
CA GLU A 149 -11.44 -30.51 -32.62
C GLU A 149 -11.31 -30.26 -34.12
N VAL A 150 -10.53 -29.25 -34.53
CA VAL A 150 -10.28 -28.96 -35.95
C VAL A 150 -9.60 -30.14 -36.64
N ASN A 151 -8.61 -30.75 -35.99
CA ASN A 151 -7.93 -31.92 -36.54
C ASN A 151 -8.86 -33.14 -36.64
N HIS A 152 -9.73 -33.33 -35.66
CA HIS A 152 -10.73 -34.39 -35.68
C HIS A 152 -11.75 -34.17 -36.82
N GLY A 153 -12.35 -32.99 -36.91
CA GLY A 153 -13.28 -32.66 -38.00
C GLY A 153 -12.62 -32.74 -39.38
N ARG A 154 -11.35 -32.36 -39.51
CA ARG A 154 -10.57 -32.55 -40.73
C ARG A 154 -10.44 -34.04 -41.09
N ALA A 155 -10.18 -34.90 -40.12
CA ALA A 155 -10.09 -36.35 -40.35
C ALA A 155 -11.43 -36.94 -40.79
N GLU A 156 -12.53 -36.57 -40.13
CA GLU A 156 -13.88 -37.00 -40.51
C GLU A 156 -14.25 -36.54 -41.92
N TYR A 157 -13.97 -35.28 -42.26
CA TYR A 157 -14.24 -34.73 -43.58
C TYR A 157 -13.47 -35.46 -44.69
N LEU A 158 -12.19 -35.81 -44.44
CA LEU A 158 -11.39 -36.59 -45.37
C LEU A 158 -11.98 -38.00 -45.62
N VAL A 159 -12.44 -38.66 -44.56
CA VAL A 159 -13.13 -39.96 -44.66
C VAL A 159 -14.44 -39.80 -45.46
N GLY A 160 -15.20 -38.74 -45.20
CA GLY A 160 -16.43 -38.41 -45.94
C GLY A 160 -16.20 -38.20 -47.43
N ILE A 161 -15.15 -37.44 -47.81
CA ILE A 161 -14.76 -37.25 -49.21
C ILE A 161 -14.45 -38.60 -49.86
N GLN A 162 -13.70 -39.47 -49.20
CA GLN A 162 -13.35 -40.78 -49.75
C GLN A 162 -14.59 -41.65 -49.96
N ALA A 163 -15.52 -41.66 -49.01
CA ALA A 163 -16.79 -42.37 -49.13
C ALA A 163 -17.64 -41.82 -50.29
N PHE A 164 -17.76 -40.49 -50.39
CA PHE A 164 -18.48 -39.82 -51.47
C PHE A 164 -17.87 -40.13 -52.83
N LYS A 165 -16.54 -40.03 -52.96
CA LYS A 165 -15.82 -40.36 -54.19
C LYS A 165 -16.12 -41.81 -54.63
N LYS A 166 -16.06 -42.77 -53.72
CA LYS A 166 -16.38 -44.18 -54.00
C LYS A 166 -17.85 -44.37 -54.41
N SER A 167 -18.78 -43.68 -53.74
CA SER A 167 -20.20 -43.71 -54.10
C SER A 167 -20.43 -43.15 -55.50
N HIS A 168 -19.80 -42.03 -55.83
CA HIS A 168 -19.87 -41.40 -57.15
C HIS A 168 -19.30 -42.30 -58.25
N GLU A 169 -18.14 -42.93 -58.02
CA GLU A 169 -17.55 -43.93 -58.93
C GLU A 169 -18.50 -45.12 -59.17
N ASN A 170 -19.13 -45.64 -58.10
CA ASN A 170 -20.10 -46.73 -58.21
C ASN A 170 -21.34 -46.32 -59.01
N LEU A 171 -21.89 -45.15 -58.73
CA LEU A 171 -23.06 -44.62 -59.46
C LEU A 171 -22.73 -44.42 -60.94
N HIS A 172 -21.58 -43.82 -61.24
CA HIS A 172 -21.11 -43.65 -62.61
C HIS A 172 -21.02 -45.00 -63.34
N LYS A 173 -20.46 -46.03 -62.69
CA LYS A 173 -20.39 -47.39 -63.26
C LYS A 173 -21.78 -47.96 -63.59
N ILE A 174 -22.76 -47.82 -62.70
CA ILE A 174 -24.14 -48.28 -62.94
C ILE A 174 -24.77 -47.53 -64.13
N LEU A 175 -24.64 -46.21 -64.15
CA LEU A 175 -25.19 -45.37 -65.23
C LEU A 175 -24.56 -45.71 -66.58
N CYS A 176 -23.26 -46.01 -66.64
CA CYS A 176 -22.61 -46.43 -67.88
C CYS A 176 -23.11 -47.79 -68.42
N MET A 177 -23.60 -48.68 -67.56
CA MET A 177 -24.09 -50.02 -67.95
C MET A 177 -25.58 -50.02 -68.33
N THR A 178 -26.27 -48.90 -68.14
CA THR A 178 -27.72 -48.81 -68.30
C THR A 178 -28.05 -48.00 -69.55
N ASP A 179 -28.78 -48.56 -70.53
CA ASP A 179 -29.30 -47.75 -71.64
C ASP A 179 -30.43 -46.85 -71.12
N PRO A 180 -30.26 -45.51 -71.15
CA PRO A 180 -31.28 -44.58 -70.66
C PRO A 180 -32.61 -44.73 -71.39
N LYS A 181 -32.59 -45.12 -72.67
CA LYS A 181 -33.80 -45.24 -73.50
C LYS A 181 -34.60 -46.49 -73.14
N GLU A 182 -33.93 -47.64 -73.01
CA GLU A 182 -34.58 -48.89 -72.60
C GLU A 182 -35.13 -48.78 -71.17
N THR A 183 -34.38 -48.16 -70.26
CA THR A 183 -34.79 -48.01 -68.86
C THR A 183 -36.00 -47.09 -68.72
N THR A 184 -36.00 -45.97 -69.45
CA THR A 184 -37.14 -45.04 -69.48
C THR A 184 -38.37 -45.70 -70.07
N LEU A 185 -38.23 -46.42 -71.19
CA LEU A 185 -39.33 -47.12 -71.84
C LEU A 185 -39.92 -48.22 -70.94
N LEU A 186 -39.07 -49.01 -70.29
CA LEU A 186 -39.50 -50.06 -69.37
C LEU A 186 -40.26 -49.48 -68.18
N THR A 187 -39.76 -48.39 -67.60
CA THR A 187 -40.40 -47.72 -66.45
C THR A 187 -41.79 -47.20 -66.82
N ILE A 188 -41.93 -46.53 -67.96
CA ILE A 188 -43.22 -46.04 -68.46
C ILE A 188 -44.21 -47.21 -68.64
N LYS A 189 -43.79 -48.31 -69.27
CA LYS A 189 -44.63 -49.50 -69.49
C LYS A 189 -45.11 -50.12 -68.17
N LEU A 190 -44.23 -50.20 -67.16
CA LEU A 190 -44.60 -50.73 -65.84
C LEU A 190 -45.58 -49.81 -65.12
N CYS A 191 -45.38 -48.49 -65.18
CA CYS A 191 -46.31 -47.52 -64.60
C CYS A 191 -47.71 -47.58 -65.25
N GLU A 192 -47.77 -47.71 -66.57
CA GLU A 192 -49.04 -47.85 -67.31
C GLU A 192 -49.76 -49.13 -66.93
N ARG A 193 -49.04 -50.26 -66.87
CA ARG A 193 -49.60 -51.55 -66.47
C ARG A 193 -50.12 -51.50 -65.03
N ASN A 194 -49.39 -50.89 -64.10
CA ASN A 194 -49.87 -50.71 -62.73
C ASN A 194 -51.14 -49.85 -62.67
N ARG A 195 -51.21 -48.76 -63.43
CA ARG A 195 -52.44 -47.95 -63.52
C ARG A 195 -53.61 -48.76 -64.06
N ASP A 196 -53.41 -49.58 -65.09
CA ASP A 196 -54.48 -50.43 -65.63
C ASP A 196 -54.94 -51.49 -64.63
N LEU A 197 -54.01 -52.17 -63.97
CA LEU A 197 -54.32 -53.14 -62.91
C LEU A 197 -55.17 -52.50 -61.80
N VAL A 198 -54.80 -51.30 -61.35
CA VAL A 198 -55.60 -50.54 -60.36
C VAL A 198 -57.01 -50.25 -60.88
N ARG A 199 -57.17 -49.87 -62.16
CA ARG A 199 -58.50 -49.66 -62.75
C ARG A 199 -59.30 -50.95 -62.84
N ARG A 200 -58.67 -52.08 -63.17
CA ARG A 200 -59.30 -53.40 -63.23
C ARG A 200 -59.77 -53.84 -61.86
N ILE A 201 -58.94 -53.70 -60.84
CA ILE A 201 -59.29 -53.96 -59.44
C ILE A 201 -60.52 -53.15 -59.04
N LYS A 202 -60.52 -51.83 -59.31
CA LYS A 202 -61.66 -50.96 -58.98
C LYS A 202 -62.96 -51.37 -59.68
N ARG A 203 -62.89 -51.83 -60.94
CA ARG A 203 -64.05 -52.35 -61.67
C ARG A 203 -64.56 -53.66 -61.06
N LEU A 204 -63.66 -54.56 -60.69
CA LEU A 204 -64.00 -55.82 -60.04
C LEU A 204 -64.62 -55.60 -58.67
N GLU A 205 -64.08 -54.69 -57.85
CA GLU A 205 -64.66 -54.29 -56.56
C GLU A 205 -66.09 -53.77 -56.73
N LYS A 206 -66.34 -52.93 -57.74
CA LYS A 206 -67.68 -52.42 -58.03
C LYS A 206 -68.64 -53.52 -58.48
N ALA A 207 -68.20 -54.42 -59.36
CA ALA A 207 -69.00 -55.55 -59.80
C ALA A 207 -69.32 -56.50 -58.64
N ASN A 208 -68.34 -56.78 -57.78
CA ASN A 208 -68.50 -57.60 -56.59
C ASN A 208 -69.50 -56.97 -55.62
N SER A 209 -69.37 -55.67 -55.31
CA SER A 209 -70.34 -54.95 -54.48
C SER A 209 -71.76 -55.00 -55.06
N ALA A 210 -71.91 -54.84 -56.37
CA ALA A 210 -73.20 -54.94 -57.04
C ALA A 210 -73.80 -56.35 -56.95
N LEU A 211 -72.99 -57.40 -57.16
CA LEU A 211 -73.42 -58.79 -57.00
C LEU A 211 -73.84 -59.08 -55.55
N SER A 212 -73.00 -58.74 -54.57
CA SER A 212 -73.32 -58.89 -53.15
C SER A 212 -74.58 -58.14 -52.73
N SER A 213 -74.87 -56.98 -53.35
CA SER A 213 -76.11 -56.24 -53.06
C SER A 213 -77.38 -56.89 -53.65
N ARG A 214 -77.25 -57.64 -54.76
CA ARG A 214 -78.36 -58.32 -55.43
C ARG A 214 -78.62 -59.72 -54.89
N LEU A 215 -77.56 -60.40 -54.47
CA LEU A 215 -77.63 -61.70 -53.83
C LEU A 215 -77.90 -61.50 -52.33
N ARG A 216 -79.19 -61.44 -51.96
CA ARG A 216 -79.58 -61.60 -50.55
C ARG A 216 -79.55 -63.07 -50.22
N LEU A 217 -78.40 -63.53 -49.71
CA LEU A 217 -78.19 -64.92 -49.34
C LEU A 217 -79.19 -65.37 -48.26
N GLU A 218 -79.67 -64.45 -47.41
CA GLU A 218 -80.69 -64.74 -46.41
C GLU A 218 -82.07 -65.12 -46.98
N ASP A 219 -82.37 -64.71 -48.22
CA ASP A 219 -83.64 -65.00 -48.92
C ASP A 219 -83.54 -66.25 -49.82
N MET A 220 -82.35 -66.86 -49.92
CA MET A 220 -82.12 -68.07 -50.72
C MET A 220 -82.33 -69.33 -49.87
N ASP A 221 -82.88 -70.36 -50.50
CA ASP A 221 -83.05 -71.68 -49.89
C ASP A 221 -81.70 -72.25 -49.39
N PRO A 222 -81.58 -72.65 -48.11
CA PRO A 222 -80.35 -73.20 -47.54
C PRO A 222 -79.82 -74.43 -48.30
N GLU A 223 -80.71 -75.29 -48.80
CA GLU A 223 -80.30 -76.47 -49.59
C GLU A 223 -79.75 -76.07 -50.97
N ALA A 224 -80.34 -75.07 -51.64
CA ALA A 224 -79.82 -74.50 -52.88
C ALA A 224 -78.47 -73.78 -52.70
N LEU A 225 -78.25 -73.09 -51.57
CA LEU A 225 -76.97 -72.46 -51.24
C LEU A 225 -75.86 -73.49 -51.03
N VAL A 226 -76.16 -74.59 -50.33
CA VAL A 226 -75.23 -75.71 -50.15
C VAL A 226 -74.84 -76.30 -51.51
N LEU A 227 -75.80 -76.54 -52.40
CA LEU A 227 -75.54 -77.05 -53.76
C LEU A 227 -74.69 -76.09 -54.63
N MET A 228 -74.89 -74.77 -54.51
CA MET A 228 -74.08 -73.77 -55.23
C MET A 228 -72.63 -73.69 -54.71
N VAL A 229 -72.43 -73.92 -53.41
CA VAL A 229 -71.10 -73.93 -52.78
C VAL A 229 -70.37 -75.25 -53.01
N GLU A 230 -71.09 -76.37 -53.04
CA GLU A 230 -70.56 -77.72 -53.27
C GLU A 230 -70.37 -78.04 -54.77
N GLY A 231 -70.97 -77.25 -55.69
CA GLY A 231 -70.69 -77.30 -57.12
C GLY A 231 -71.49 -78.32 -57.92
N GLU A 232 -72.65 -78.76 -57.43
CA GLU A 232 -73.45 -79.86 -58.03
C GLU A 232 -74.61 -79.39 -58.93
N PHE A 233 -74.40 -78.38 -59.80
CA PHE A 233 -75.40 -78.03 -60.83
C PHE A 233 -75.27 -78.95 -62.06
N SER A 234 -76.23 -79.87 -62.24
CA SER A 234 -76.42 -80.62 -63.49
C SER A 234 -76.92 -79.70 -64.61
N SER A 235 -76.09 -79.48 -65.64
CA SER A 235 -76.39 -78.63 -66.80
C SER A 235 -77.46 -79.25 -67.71
N SER A 236 -78.74 -79.07 -67.39
CA SER A 236 -79.84 -79.56 -68.21
C SER A 236 -81.08 -78.67 -68.08
N MET A 237 -81.05 -77.48 -68.71
CA MET A 237 -82.26 -76.91 -69.32
C MET A 237 -81.88 -75.85 -70.37
N CYS A 238 -82.34 -76.10 -71.59
CA CYS A 238 -82.12 -75.30 -72.80
C CYS A 238 -82.86 -73.96 -72.74
N PHE A 239 -82.27 -72.92 -73.33
CA PHE A 239 -83.03 -71.86 -73.98
C PHE A 239 -82.53 -71.67 -75.42
N SER A 240 -83.34 -72.14 -76.36
CA SER A 240 -83.43 -71.62 -77.72
C SER A 240 -84.63 -70.68 -77.77
N VAL A 241 -84.41 -69.40 -78.05
CA VAL A 241 -85.36 -68.50 -78.74
C VAL A 241 -84.52 -67.47 -79.51
N SER A 242 -84.99 -67.16 -80.71
CA SER A 242 -84.41 -66.42 -81.85
C SER A 242 -83.67 -65.11 -81.56
#